data_AF-A0AAV8HCL5-F1
#
_entry.id   AF-A0AAV8HCL5-F1
#
_cell.length_a   1.000
_cell.length_b   1.000
_cell.length_c   1.000
_cell.angle_alpha   90.00
_cell.angle_beta   90.00
_cell.angle_gamma   90.00
#
_symmetry.space_group_name_H-M   'P 1'
#
loop_
_entity.id
_entity.type
_entity.pdbx_description
1 polymer ?
#
loop_
_entity_poly.entity_id
_entity_poly.type
_entity_poly.pdbx_seq_one_letter_code
_entity_poly.pdbx_strand_id
1 'polypeptide(L)'
;MFPIKETVFHHLGRYLFHPSNSVWGMVMRYHNSYMAKAKERIGIQARIFYSAPISIDDLYKQIVTCTLEESILPNLNPEQSKNSFSAPNEITPRAVLLASLYGVLYDRLKDMYYLHSTTTGEIVSVYQPSHEENQQSEQQLHNQKALAEIWLLSFSDVLVTTAGSTFGYMAYSLAGIKPWFLMRSKDQKIPDPPCRRSVTIDPCFHSPPADLICRTRNITNPGKVVRYVRHCEDFDGGVKLFD
;
A
#
# COMPACT_ATOMS: atom_id res chain seq x y z
N MET A 1 28.16 1.08 5.12
CA MET A 1 27.06 0.63 6.02
C MET A 1 26.03 -0.20 5.27
N PHE A 2 25.60 0.20 4.07
CA PHE A 2 24.57 -0.51 3.31
C PHE A 2 25.12 -1.00 1.95
N PRO A 3 25.50 -2.29 1.82
CA PRO A 3 25.92 -2.87 0.55
C PRO A 3 24.81 -2.80 -0.49
N ILE A 4 23.59 -3.19 -0.11
CA ILE A 4 22.36 -2.98 -0.87
C ILE A 4 21.88 -1.55 -0.56
N LYS A 5 21.79 -0.69 -1.57
CA LYS A 5 21.57 0.76 -1.35
C LYS A 5 20.14 1.09 -0.94
N GLU A 6 19.16 0.33 -1.43
CA GLU A 6 17.73 0.54 -1.12
C GLU A 6 17.29 0.05 0.27
N THR A 7 18.15 -0.61 1.06
CA THR A 7 17.76 -1.24 2.34
C THR A 7 17.95 -0.34 3.56
N VAL A 8 18.21 0.97 3.39
CA VAL A 8 18.51 1.87 4.51
C VAL A 8 17.35 1.93 5.50
N PHE A 9 16.15 2.28 5.04
CA PHE A 9 14.98 2.33 5.92
C PHE A 9 14.57 0.93 6.40
N HIS A 10 14.69 -0.09 5.55
CA HIS A 10 14.35 -1.46 5.95
C HIS A 10 15.13 -1.91 7.19
N HIS A 11 16.45 -1.70 7.21
CA HIS A 11 17.28 -2.08 8.36
C HIS A 11 17.11 -1.13 9.54
N LEU A 12 17.20 0.18 9.32
CA LEU A 12 17.12 1.14 10.43
C LEU A 12 15.72 1.21 11.04
N GLY A 13 14.67 1.14 10.23
CA GLY A 13 13.29 1.14 10.68
C GLY A 13 12.97 -0.05 11.58
N ARG A 14 13.41 -1.26 11.21
CA ARG A 14 13.23 -2.47 12.02
C ARG A 14 14.05 -2.48 13.31
N TYR A 15 15.14 -1.72 13.36
CA TYR A 15 15.98 -1.57 14.55
C TYR A 15 15.44 -0.50 15.51
N LEU A 16 14.90 0.60 14.98
CA LEU A 16 14.46 1.74 15.79
C LEU A 16 13.00 1.62 16.24
N PHE A 17 12.12 1.12 15.37
CA PHE A 17 10.68 1.13 15.62
C PHE A 17 10.22 -0.22 16.18
N HIS A 18 9.96 -0.23 17.47
CA HIS A 18 9.27 -1.32 18.14
C HIS A 18 7.96 -0.78 18.76
N PRO A 19 6.79 -1.30 18.34
CA PRO A 19 5.53 -0.84 18.87
C PRO A 19 5.43 -1.16 20.37
N SER A 20 4.78 -0.29 21.14
CA SER A 20 4.49 -0.57 22.54
C SER A 20 3.53 -1.75 22.68
N ASN A 21 3.45 -2.35 23.86
CA ASN A 21 2.55 -3.49 24.12
C ASN A 21 1.08 -3.20 23.77
N SER A 22 0.62 -1.95 23.94
CA SER A 22 -0.74 -1.55 23.56
C SER A 22 -0.97 -1.71 22.06
N VAL A 23 -0.08 -1.12 21.25
CA VAL A 23 -0.12 -1.18 19.79
C VAL A 23 0.09 -2.61 19.31
N TRP A 24 1.09 -3.31 19.84
CA TRP A 24 1.37 -4.70 19.49
C TRP A 24 0.19 -5.63 19.80
N GLY A 25 -0.52 -5.38 20.91
CA GLY A 25 -1.76 -6.07 21.23
C GLY A 25 -2.85 -5.88 20.18
N MET A 26 -3.00 -4.67 19.61
CA MET A 26 -3.93 -4.41 18.51
C MET A 26 -3.54 -5.20 17.26
N VAL A 27 -2.25 -5.13 16.88
CA VAL A 27 -1.68 -5.84 15.73
C VAL A 27 -1.91 -7.34 15.84
N MET A 28 -1.49 -7.95 16.96
CA MET A 28 -1.57 -9.40 17.13
C MET A 28 -3.00 -9.93 17.18
N ARG A 29 -3.92 -9.23 17.88
CA ARG A 29 -5.33 -9.64 17.90
C ARG A 29 -5.95 -9.61 16.51
N TYR A 30 -5.66 -8.58 15.72
CA TYR A 30 -6.22 -8.44 14.38
C TYR A 30 -5.61 -9.47 13.43
N HIS A 31 -4.27 -9.56 13.38
CA HIS A 31 -3.56 -10.51 12.53
C HIS A 31 -4.01 -11.95 12.80
N ASN A 32 -4.06 -12.37 14.07
CA ASN A 32 -4.45 -13.74 14.43
C ASN A 32 -5.90 -14.08 14.06
N SER A 33 -6.80 -13.09 14.12
CA SER A 33 -8.23 -13.31 13.86
C SER A 33 -8.55 -13.33 12.37
N TYR A 34 -7.90 -12.47 11.58
CA TYR A 34 -8.33 -12.20 10.20
C TYR A 34 -7.30 -12.56 9.12
N MET A 35 -6.01 -12.60 9.45
CA MET A 35 -4.93 -12.73 8.45
C MET A 35 -4.09 -14.00 8.60
N ALA A 36 -3.96 -14.55 9.81
CA ALA A 36 -3.00 -15.63 10.09
C ALA A 36 -3.26 -16.90 9.27
N LYS A 37 -4.53 -17.23 8.97
CA LYS A 37 -4.92 -18.43 8.22
C LYS A 37 -4.91 -18.26 6.69
N ALA A 38 -4.68 -17.05 6.19
CA ALA A 38 -4.63 -16.81 4.76
C ALA A 38 -3.35 -17.44 4.17
N LYS A 39 -3.50 -18.07 2.99
CA LYS A 39 -2.37 -18.54 2.17
C LYS A 39 -1.56 -17.36 1.64
N GLU A 40 -2.24 -16.25 1.35
CA GLU A 40 -1.64 -15.02 0.89
C GLU A 40 -2.37 -13.80 1.47
N ARG A 41 -1.62 -12.77 1.86
CA ARG A 41 -2.08 -11.53 2.48
C ARG A 41 -1.77 -10.37 1.54
N ILE A 42 -2.82 -9.65 1.13
CA ILE A 42 -2.72 -8.49 0.26
C ILE A 42 -3.03 -7.25 1.09
N GLY A 43 -2.07 -6.36 1.24
CA GLY A 43 -2.29 -5.08 1.90
C GLY A 43 -2.61 -3.99 0.88
N ILE A 44 -3.68 -3.23 1.10
CA ILE A 44 -4.07 -2.09 0.28
C ILE A 44 -4.11 -0.86 1.19
N GLN A 45 -3.18 0.06 0.96
CA GLN A 45 -3.14 1.36 1.61
C GLN A 45 -3.70 2.42 0.65
N ALA A 46 -4.88 2.94 0.97
CA ALA A 46 -5.60 3.91 0.15
C ALA A 46 -5.70 5.27 0.85
N ARG A 47 -5.30 6.35 0.15
CA ARG A 47 -5.38 7.73 0.64
C ARG A 47 -5.83 8.65 -0.49
N ILE A 48 -6.73 9.57 -0.17
CA ILE A 48 -7.06 10.70 -1.05
C ILE A 48 -6.30 11.93 -0.54
N PHE A 49 -5.51 12.58 -1.40
CA PHE A 49 -4.77 13.79 -1.03
C PHE A 49 -5.52 15.05 -1.49
N TYR A 50 -5.52 16.10 -0.67
CA TYR A 50 -6.06 17.40 -1.07
C TYR A 50 -5.36 17.97 -2.31
N SER A 51 -4.04 17.74 -2.44
CA SER A 51 -3.24 18.20 -3.59
C SER A 51 -3.33 17.30 -4.83
N ALA A 52 -4.00 16.15 -4.75
CA ALA A 52 -4.29 15.27 -5.88
C ALA A 52 -5.66 14.61 -5.66
N PRO A 53 -6.75 15.40 -5.74
CA PRO A 53 -8.09 14.90 -5.42
C PRO A 53 -8.51 13.85 -6.44
N ILE A 54 -9.28 12.87 -5.97
CA ILE A 54 -9.94 11.83 -6.75
C ILE A 54 -11.25 11.48 -6.02
N SER A 55 -12.31 11.14 -6.77
CA SER A 55 -13.56 10.70 -6.16
C SER A 55 -13.38 9.32 -5.48
N ILE A 56 -14.20 9.00 -4.49
CA ILE A 56 -14.18 7.66 -3.87
C ILE A 56 -14.51 6.58 -4.93
N ASP A 57 -15.39 6.89 -5.87
CA ASP A 57 -15.75 5.99 -6.97
C ASP A 57 -14.57 5.69 -7.88
N ASP A 58 -13.80 6.73 -8.23
CA ASP A 58 -12.65 6.59 -9.13
C ASP A 58 -11.45 5.96 -8.42
N LEU A 59 -11.26 6.24 -7.13
CA LEU A 59 -10.26 5.52 -6.32
C LEU A 59 -10.61 4.03 -6.19
N TYR A 60 -11.88 3.70 -5.96
CA TYR A 60 -12.34 2.31 -5.96
C TYR A 60 -12.04 1.62 -7.31
N LYS A 61 -12.42 2.25 -8.42
CA LYS A 61 -12.12 1.73 -9.76
C LYS A 61 -10.62 1.57 -9.97
N GLN A 62 -9.81 2.56 -9.58
CA GLN A 62 -8.35 2.50 -9.69
C GLN A 62 -7.76 1.30 -8.94
N ILE A 63 -8.23 1.04 -7.71
CA ILE A 63 -7.81 -0.12 -6.91
C ILE A 63 -8.18 -1.42 -7.62
N VAL A 64 -9.42 -1.56 -8.08
CA VAL A 64 -9.90 -2.76 -8.77
C VAL A 64 -9.14 -2.98 -10.07
N THR A 65 -9.02 -1.96 -10.92
CA THR A 65 -8.28 -2.06 -12.19
C THR A 65 -6.83 -2.46 -11.94
N CYS A 66 -6.12 -1.78 -11.04
CA CYS A 66 -4.74 -2.15 -10.68
C CYS A 66 -4.62 -3.60 -10.20
N THR A 67 -5.48 -4.01 -9.25
CA THR A 67 -5.35 -5.32 -8.63
C THR A 67 -5.70 -6.47 -9.58
N LEU A 68 -6.64 -6.27 -10.50
CA LEU A 68 -7.00 -7.27 -11.50
C LEU A 68 -6.00 -7.34 -12.65
N GLU A 69 -5.58 -6.20 -13.22
CA GLU A 69 -4.63 -6.16 -14.34
C GLU A 69 -3.27 -6.74 -13.95
N GLU A 70 -2.81 -6.45 -12.73
CA GLU A 70 -1.53 -6.93 -12.22
C GLU A 70 -1.63 -8.30 -11.53
N SER A 71 -2.79 -8.98 -11.67
CA SER A 71 -3.05 -10.30 -11.09
C SER A 71 -2.81 -10.37 -9.57
N ILE A 72 -2.91 -9.24 -8.87
CA ILE A 72 -2.82 -9.16 -7.41
C ILE A 72 -4.08 -9.76 -6.80
N LEU A 73 -5.24 -9.58 -7.40
CA LEU A 73 -6.49 -10.21 -6.99
C LEU A 73 -7.12 -10.95 -8.18
N PRO A 74 -7.90 -12.02 -7.93
CA PRO A 74 -8.45 -12.83 -9.01
C PRO A 74 -9.58 -12.12 -9.74
N ASN A 75 -9.67 -12.39 -11.05
CA ASN A 75 -10.78 -11.96 -11.89
C ASN A 75 -12.09 -12.61 -11.46
N LEU A 76 -13.19 -11.89 -11.64
CA LEU A 76 -14.54 -12.35 -11.33
C LEU A 76 -15.16 -13.07 -12.53
N ASN A 77 -16.03 -14.04 -12.27
CA ASN A 77 -16.80 -14.71 -13.32
C ASN A 77 -17.95 -13.82 -13.82
N PRO A 78 -17.98 -13.42 -15.10
CA PRO A 78 -19.02 -12.56 -15.64
C PRO A 78 -20.39 -13.26 -15.78
N GLU A 79 -20.42 -14.59 -15.86
CA GLU A 79 -21.65 -15.36 -16.17
C GLU A 79 -22.27 -16.11 -14.99
N GLN A 80 -21.59 -16.22 -13.84
CA GLN A 80 -22.12 -16.91 -12.66
C GLN A 80 -22.66 -15.91 -11.64
N SER A 81 -23.89 -15.45 -11.87
CA SER A 81 -24.68 -14.89 -10.80
C SER A 81 -25.22 -16.01 -9.89
N LYS A 82 -24.76 -15.99 -8.64
CA LYS A 82 -25.37 -16.54 -7.42
C LYS A 82 -25.48 -18.05 -7.17
N ASN A 83 -25.35 -18.99 -8.11
CA ASN A 83 -25.79 -20.38 -7.81
C ASN A 83 -24.85 -21.56 -8.16
N SER A 84 -23.56 -21.35 -8.45
CA SER A 84 -22.63 -22.46 -8.76
C SER A 84 -21.56 -22.61 -7.66
N PHE A 85 -21.89 -23.32 -6.57
CA PHE A 85 -20.89 -23.71 -5.58
C PHE A 85 -20.17 -24.96 -6.10
N SER A 86 -19.09 -24.77 -6.87
CA SER A 86 -18.12 -25.85 -7.06
C SER A 86 -17.22 -25.87 -5.83
N ALA A 87 -17.32 -26.92 -5.01
CA ALA A 87 -16.46 -27.07 -3.85
C ALA A 87 -15.01 -27.17 -4.35
N PRO A 88 -14.11 -26.23 -4.00
CA PRO A 88 -12.72 -26.34 -4.37
C PRO A 88 -12.13 -27.59 -3.71
N ASN A 89 -11.39 -28.40 -4.46
CA ASN A 89 -10.64 -29.54 -3.87
C ASN A 89 -9.57 -29.05 -2.88
N GLU A 90 -9.17 -27.77 -2.97
CA GLU A 90 -8.27 -27.11 -2.02
C GLU A 90 -8.67 -25.63 -1.89
N ILE A 91 -9.06 -25.19 -0.69
CA ILE A 91 -9.41 -23.79 -0.43
C ILE A 91 -8.10 -23.01 -0.31
N THR A 92 -7.88 -22.03 -1.19
CA THR A 92 -6.76 -21.09 -1.11
C THR A 92 -7.27 -19.73 -0.59
N PRO A 93 -7.36 -19.54 0.73
CA PRO A 93 -7.91 -18.31 1.30
C PRO A 93 -6.90 -17.17 1.11
N ARG A 94 -7.35 -16.08 0.50
CA ARG A 94 -6.60 -14.81 0.40
C ARG A 94 -7.26 -13.79 1.31
N ALA A 95 -6.46 -13.08 2.10
CA ALA A 95 -6.93 -12.02 2.98
C ALA A 95 -6.47 -10.67 2.43
N VAL A 96 -7.42 -9.77 2.18
CA VAL A 96 -7.17 -8.38 1.80
C VAL A 96 -7.32 -7.51 3.03
N LEU A 97 -6.26 -6.82 3.41
CA LEU A 97 -6.25 -5.81 4.46
C LEU A 97 -6.31 -4.41 3.83
N LEU A 98 -7.44 -3.72 3.98
CA LEU A 98 -7.59 -2.34 3.56
C LEU A 98 -7.30 -1.38 4.72
N ALA A 99 -6.32 -0.51 4.54
CA ALA A 99 -6.05 0.63 5.41
C ALA A 99 -6.46 1.92 4.69
N SER A 100 -7.54 2.54 5.15
CA SER A 100 -8.15 3.73 4.56
C SER A 100 -8.99 4.47 5.59
N LEU A 101 -9.10 5.80 5.44
CA LEU A 101 -10.05 6.59 6.22
C LEU A 101 -11.52 6.31 5.81
N TYR A 102 -11.75 5.79 4.61
CA TYR A 102 -13.08 5.70 3.99
C TYR A 102 -13.65 4.28 4.05
N GLY A 103 -14.65 4.04 4.91
CA GLY A 103 -15.33 2.74 5.04
C GLY A 103 -16.04 2.27 3.76
N VAL A 104 -16.51 3.20 2.92
CA VAL A 104 -17.17 2.88 1.65
C VAL A 104 -16.28 2.05 0.70
N LEU A 105 -14.95 2.24 0.76
CA LEU A 105 -14.03 1.42 -0.04
C LEU A 105 -14.02 -0.05 0.42
N TYR A 106 -14.09 -0.28 1.73
CA TYR A 106 -14.19 -1.63 2.29
C TYR A 106 -15.48 -2.30 1.88
N ASP A 107 -16.62 -1.61 2.04
CA ASP A 107 -17.94 -2.19 1.71
C ASP A 107 -17.98 -2.67 0.26
N ARG A 108 -17.49 -1.85 -0.67
CA ARG A 108 -17.47 -2.20 -2.10
C ARG A 108 -16.51 -3.32 -2.44
N LEU A 109 -15.27 -3.30 -1.91
CA LEU A 109 -14.30 -4.38 -2.15
C LEU A 109 -14.77 -5.71 -1.56
N LYS A 110 -15.38 -5.68 -0.37
CA LYS A 110 -16.00 -6.85 0.25
C LYS A 110 -17.14 -7.36 -0.61
N ASP A 111 -18.07 -6.50 -1.00
CA ASP A 111 -19.25 -6.89 -1.79
C ASP A 111 -18.87 -7.44 -3.16
N MET A 112 -17.79 -6.93 -3.77
CA MET A 112 -17.26 -7.44 -5.03
C MET A 112 -16.98 -8.95 -4.96
N TYR A 113 -16.29 -9.43 -3.93
CA TYR A 113 -15.97 -10.86 -3.75
C TYR A 113 -17.02 -11.66 -2.98
N TYR A 114 -17.89 -11.00 -2.22
CA TYR A 114 -19.00 -11.66 -1.54
C TYR A 114 -20.14 -12.01 -2.50
N LEU A 115 -20.40 -11.15 -3.48
CA LEU A 115 -21.54 -11.30 -4.42
C LEU A 115 -21.20 -12.06 -5.70
N HIS A 116 -19.90 -12.21 -6.04
CA HIS A 116 -19.44 -12.81 -7.30
C HIS A 116 -18.36 -13.86 -7.03
N SER A 117 -18.42 -14.97 -7.79
CA SER A 117 -17.38 -15.99 -7.73
C SER A 117 -16.13 -15.57 -8.51
N THR A 118 -14.97 -16.07 -8.09
CA THR A 118 -13.70 -15.86 -8.79
C THR A 118 -13.54 -16.88 -9.92
N THR A 119 -12.88 -16.48 -11.00
CA THR A 119 -12.53 -17.34 -12.14
C THR A 119 -11.63 -18.51 -11.76
N THR A 120 -10.83 -18.34 -10.70
CA THR A 120 -9.85 -19.31 -10.20
C THR A 120 -10.40 -20.20 -9.09
N GLY A 121 -11.60 -19.92 -8.56
CA GLY A 121 -12.15 -20.61 -7.39
C GLY A 121 -11.52 -20.20 -6.05
N GLU A 122 -10.61 -19.22 -6.06
CA GLU A 122 -9.98 -18.66 -4.85
C GLU A 122 -11.00 -17.92 -3.99
N ILE A 123 -10.89 -18.07 -2.66
CA ILE A 123 -11.73 -17.35 -1.71
C ILE A 123 -10.99 -16.10 -1.26
N VAL A 124 -11.58 -14.93 -1.52
CA VAL A 124 -11.03 -13.63 -1.12
C VAL A 124 -11.89 -13.05 0.00
N SER A 125 -11.28 -12.78 1.14
CA SER A 125 -11.92 -12.10 2.27
C SER A 125 -11.28 -10.72 2.47
N VAL A 126 -12.10 -9.69 2.58
CA VAL A 126 -11.65 -8.30 2.75
C VAL A 126 -11.88 -7.87 4.19
N TYR A 127 -10.92 -7.16 4.76
CA TYR A 127 -10.90 -6.71 6.16
C TYR A 127 -10.40 -5.26 6.23
N GLN A 128 -11.02 -4.44 7.08
CA GLN A 128 -10.57 -3.09 7.39
C GLN A 128 -10.48 -2.92 8.92
N PRO A 129 -9.31 -2.59 9.49
CA PRO A 129 -9.15 -2.47 10.95
C PRO A 129 -9.88 -1.25 11.54
N SER A 130 -9.80 -0.11 10.86
CA SER A 130 -10.47 1.12 11.26
C SER A 130 -10.94 1.94 10.04
N HIS A 131 -11.87 2.85 10.28
CA HIS A 131 -12.40 3.80 9.31
C HIS A 131 -12.53 5.16 10.00
N GLU A 132 -11.40 5.74 10.39
CA GLU A 132 -11.36 6.93 11.26
C GLU A 132 -11.93 8.21 10.62
N GLU A 133 -12.31 8.17 9.33
CA GLU A 133 -12.85 9.26 8.47
C GLU A 133 -11.90 10.45 8.28
N ASN A 134 -11.33 10.96 9.36
CA ASN A 134 -10.45 12.12 9.43
C ASN A 134 -9.14 11.77 10.14
N GLN A 135 -8.06 12.41 9.70
CA GLN A 135 -6.76 12.31 10.36
C GLN A 135 -6.73 13.17 11.62
N GLN A 136 -6.38 12.57 12.76
CA GLN A 136 -6.42 13.22 14.09
C GLN A 136 -5.06 13.05 14.80
N SER A 137 -4.01 13.66 14.26
CA SER A 137 -2.63 13.45 14.72
C SER A 137 -2.32 13.88 16.15
N GLU A 138 -3.17 14.72 16.76
CA GLU A 138 -3.05 15.11 18.17
C GLU A 138 -3.63 14.05 19.13
N GLN A 139 -4.32 13.03 18.62
CA GLN A 139 -4.96 12.01 19.44
C GLN A 139 -4.10 10.75 19.53
N GLN A 140 -3.68 10.43 20.75
CA GLN A 140 -2.82 9.27 21.02
C GLN A 140 -3.43 7.95 20.51
N LEU A 141 -4.72 7.72 20.77
CA LEU A 141 -5.39 6.47 20.36
C LEU A 141 -5.47 6.36 18.82
N HIS A 142 -5.76 7.47 18.13
CA HIS A 142 -5.76 7.52 16.67
C HIS A 142 -4.39 7.15 16.10
N ASN A 143 -3.31 7.73 16.65
CA ASN A 143 -1.94 7.41 16.24
C ASN A 143 -1.56 5.95 16.55
N GLN A 144 -2.05 5.38 17.67
CA GLN A 144 -1.84 3.97 17.99
C GLN A 144 -2.51 3.03 16.98
N LYS A 145 -3.75 3.34 16.56
CA LYS A 145 -4.44 2.59 15.50
C LYS A 145 -3.73 2.71 14.16
N ALA A 146 -3.35 3.93 13.77
CA ALA A 146 -2.58 4.18 12.55
C ALA A 146 -1.26 3.39 12.52
N LEU A 147 -0.51 3.39 13.64
CA LEU A 147 0.71 2.59 13.75
C LEU A 147 0.41 1.09 13.68
N ALA A 148 -0.67 0.62 14.32
CA ALA A 148 -1.08 -0.78 14.24
C ALA A 148 -1.41 -1.20 12.79
N GLU A 149 -2.08 -0.34 12.02
CA GLU A 149 -2.37 -0.57 10.60
C GLU A 149 -1.10 -0.61 9.74
N ILE A 150 -0.11 0.27 9.99
CA ILE A 150 1.20 0.21 9.30
C ILE A 150 1.86 -1.16 9.53
N TRP A 151 1.84 -1.65 10.77
CA TRP A 151 2.38 -2.98 11.10
C TRP A 151 1.58 -4.12 10.51
N LEU A 152 0.25 -4.02 10.46
CA LEU A 152 -0.58 -5.04 9.82
C LEU A 152 -0.32 -5.11 8.30
N LEU A 153 -0.20 -3.96 7.64
CA LEU A 153 0.20 -3.89 6.24
C LEU A 153 1.59 -4.49 6.02
N SER A 154 2.55 -4.27 6.93
CA SER A 154 3.90 -4.80 6.78
C SER A 154 4.00 -6.34 6.92
N PHE A 155 2.91 -7.01 7.32
CA PHE A 155 2.79 -8.47 7.31
C PHE A 155 2.12 -9.01 6.04
N SER A 156 1.91 -8.18 5.03
CA SER A 156 1.34 -8.59 3.74
C SER A 156 2.42 -9.16 2.82
N ASP A 157 2.06 -10.14 2.01
CA ASP A 157 2.91 -10.73 0.97
C ASP A 157 3.00 -9.81 -0.27
N VAL A 158 1.91 -9.08 -0.54
CA VAL A 158 1.82 -8.06 -1.59
C VAL A 158 1.28 -6.76 -1.02
N LEU A 159 1.84 -5.62 -1.43
CA LEU A 159 1.38 -4.30 -1.03
C LEU A 159 1.00 -3.43 -2.22
N VAL A 160 -0.20 -2.86 -2.16
CA VAL A 160 -0.68 -1.77 -3.01
C VAL A 160 -0.75 -0.52 -2.13
N THR A 161 -0.10 0.57 -2.52
CA THR A 161 -0.03 1.80 -1.71
C THR A 161 -0.32 3.03 -2.55
N THR A 162 -0.87 4.08 -1.95
CA THR A 162 -1.10 5.33 -2.68
C THR A 162 0.22 6.05 -2.91
N ALA A 163 0.49 6.45 -4.16
CA ALA A 163 1.66 7.22 -4.53
C ALA A 163 1.79 8.51 -3.69
N GLY A 164 2.99 8.76 -3.14
CA GLY A 164 3.25 9.88 -2.23
C GLY A 164 2.87 9.66 -0.77
N SER A 165 2.31 8.51 -0.39
CA SER A 165 1.87 8.23 0.99
C SER A 165 3.00 7.73 1.88
N THR A 166 3.43 8.55 2.85
CA THR A 166 4.44 8.15 3.85
C THR A 166 3.96 7.02 4.76
N PHE A 167 2.64 6.88 4.96
CA PHE A 167 2.04 5.72 5.63
C PHE A 167 2.35 4.42 4.87
N GLY A 168 2.16 4.45 3.56
CA GLY A 168 2.54 3.34 2.67
C GLY A 168 4.05 3.09 2.69
N TYR A 169 4.85 4.17 2.68
CA TYR A 169 6.32 4.08 2.73
C TYR A 169 6.82 3.30 3.93
N MET A 170 6.30 3.61 5.12
CA MET A 170 6.65 2.86 6.32
C MET A 170 6.27 1.39 6.19
N ALA A 171 5.06 1.08 5.73
CA ALA A 171 4.57 -0.29 5.64
C ALA A 171 5.44 -1.17 4.72
N TYR A 172 5.66 -0.77 3.46
CA TYR A 172 6.42 -1.59 2.52
C TYR A 172 7.91 -1.65 2.84
N SER A 173 8.47 -0.57 3.40
CA SER A 173 9.89 -0.54 3.75
C SER A 173 10.17 -1.42 4.98
N LEU A 174 9.26 -1.46 5.96
CA LEU A 174 9.33 -2.40 7.09
C LEU A 174 9.21 -3.85 6.62
N ALA A 175 8.27 -4.12 5.71
CA ALA A 175 8.10 -5.44 5.09
C ALA A 175 9.29 -5.85 4.23
N GLY A 176 10.01 -4.89 3.65
CA GLY A 176 11.09 -5.15 2.70
C GLY A 176 10.57 -5.62 1.34
N ILE A 177 9.37 -5.18 0.94
CA ILE A 177 8.73 -5.58 -0.33
C ILE A 177 8.55 -4.38 -1.25
N LYS A 178 8.66 -4.62 -2.56
CA LYS A 178 8.47 -3.60 -3.59
C LYS A 178 6.97 -3.44 -3.86
N PRO A 179 6.36 -2.30 -3.51
CA PRO A 179 4.92 -2.11 -3.61
C PRO A 179 4.47 -1.88 -5.06
N TRP A 180 3.16 -1.98 -5.28
CA TRP A 180 2.46 -1.34 -6.38
C TRP A 180 1.94 0.02 -5.94
N PHE A 181 2.27 1.08 -6.68
CA PHE A 181 1.81 2.43 -6.40
C PHE A 181 0.54 2.74 -7.18
N LEU A 182 -0.58 2.96 -6.49
CA LEU A 182 -1.75 3.62 -7.06
C LEU A 182 -1.33 5.04 -7.42
N MET A 183 -1.22 5.33 -8.72
CA MET A 183 -0.67 6.60 -9.20
C MET A 183 -1.54 7.77 -8.74
N ARG A 184 -0.92 8.93 -8.52
CA ARG A 184 -1.67 10.14 -8.12
C ARG A 184 -2.54 10.63 -9.27
N SER A 185 -3.79 10.92 -8.96
CA SER A 185 -4.71 11.61 -9.88
C SER A 185 -4.12 12.92 -10.38
N LYS A 186 -4.25 13.14 -11.69
CA LYS A 186 -4.09 14.44 -12.34
C LYS A 186 -5.45 14.83 -12.88
N ASP A 187 -5.88 16.07 -12.62
CA ASP A 187 -7.17 16.60 -13.05
C ASP A 187 -8.40 15.78 -12.62
N GLN A 188 -8.35 15.17 -11.42
CA GLN A 188 -9.43 14.37 -10.85
C GLN A 188 -9.79 13.11 -11.65
N LYS A 189 -8.86 12.59 -12.45
CA LYS A 189 -9.05 11.39 -13.26
C LYS A 189 -8.25 10.21 -12.73
N ILE A 190 -8.75 9.00 -13.00
CA ILE A 190 -7.99 7.76 -12.82
C ILE A 190 -6.76 7.83 -13.73
N PRO A 191 -5.54 7.71 -13.20
CA PRO A 191 -4.33 7.69 -14.02
C PRO A 191 -4.27 6.47 -14.94
N ASP A 192 -3.54 6.61 -16.05
CA ASP A 192 -3.19 5.51 -16.95
C ASP A 192 -1.66 5.41 -17.06
N PRO A 193 -1.01 4.31 -16.59
CA PRO A 193 -1.64 3.15 -15.95
C PRO A 193 -2.18 3.46 -14.53
N PRO A 194 -3.15 2.69 -14.02
CA PRO A 194 -3.78 2.92 -12.71
C PRO A 194 -2.79 2.73 -11.55
N CYS A 195 -1.84 1.82 -11.71
CA CYS A 195 -0.73 1.64 -10.79
C CYS A 195 0.58 1.27 -11.48
N ARG A 196 1.68 1.36 -10.74
CA ARG A 196 3.02 0.97 -11.22
C ARG A 196 3.79 0.25 -10.13
N ARG A 197 4.51 -0.81 -10.49
CA ARG A 197 5.39 -1.50 -9.55
C ARG A 197 6.62 -0.64 -9.24
N SER A 198 6.93 -0.47 -7.96
CA SER A 198 8.21 0.10 -7.53
C SER A 198 9.35 -0.84 -7.89
N VAL A 199 10.50 -0.30 -8.27
CA VAL A 199 11.72 -1.10 -8.42
C VAL A 199 12.62 -1.06 -7.18
N THR A 200 12.22 -0.32 -6.15
CA THR A 200 12.94 -0.16 -4.88
C THR A 200 12.01 -0.28 -3.67
N ILE A 201 12.57 -0.63 -2.51
CA ILE A 201 11.89 -0.64 -1.21
C ILE A 201 12.18 0.63 -0.39
N ASP A 202 12.92 1.60 -0.95
CA ASP A 202 13.30 2.83 -0.26
C ASP A 202 12.16 3.87 -0.31
N PRO A 203 11.88 4.58 0.79
CA PRO A 203 10.90 5.67 0.81
C PRO A 203 11.33 6.86 -0.07
N CYS A 204 10.35 7.61 -0.59
CA CYS A 204 10.65 8.83 -1.34
C CYS A 204 10.97 10.01 -0.43
N PHE A 205 12.08 10.70 -0.68
CA PHE A 205 12.33 12.03 -0.15
C PHE A 205 11.64 13.07 -1.04
N HIS A 206 10.51 13.62 -0.58
CA HIS A 206 9.63 14.50 -1.37
C HIS A 206 10.21 15.88 -1.69
N SER A 207 11.11 16.40 -0.85
CA SER A 207 11.61 17.77 -0.96
C SER A 207 13.14 17.83 -0.91
N PRO A 208 13.83 17.19 -1.87
CA PRO A 208 15.28 17.34 -1.98
C PRO A 208 15.63 18.78 -2.35
N PRO A 209 16.83 19.27 -1.98
CA PRO A 209 17.29 20.58 -2.40
C PRO A 209 17.34 20.64 -3.93
N ALA A 210 16.60 21.59 -4.51
CA ALA A 210 16.53 21.78 -5.96
C ALA A 210 17.88 22.19 -6.55
N ASP A 211 18.54 23.14 -5.86
CA ASP A 211 19.89 23.58 -6.16
C ASP A 211 20.76 23.44 -4.92
N LEU A 212 21.84 22.66 -5.03
CA LEU A 212 22.85 22.55 -3.98
C LEU A 212 24.15 23.15 -4.49
N ILE A 213 24.50 24.33 -3.99
CA ILE A 213 25.81 24.97 -4.22
C ILE A 213 26.80 24.32 -3.25
N CYS A 214 27.50 23.30 -3.73
CA CYS A 214 28.63 22.72 -3.01
C CYS A 214 29.92 23.41 -3.43
N ARG A 215 30.94 23.38 -2.57
CA ARG A 215 32.25 24.03 -2.81
C ARG A 215 32.87 23.72 -4.18
N THR A 216 32.60 22.54 -4.73
CA THR A 216 33.20 22.04 -5.97
C THR A 216 32.22 21.88 -7.13
N ARG A 217 30.91 21.98 -6.89
CA ARG A 217 29.89 21.77 -7.93
C ARG A 217 28.54 22.32 -7.53
N ASN A 218 27.85 22.91 -8.50
CA ASN A 218 26.42 23.20 -8.39
C ASN A 218 25.63 21.97 -8.87
N ILE A 219 24.82 21.41 -7.99
CA ILE A 219 23.89 20.32 -8.31
C ILE A 219 22.54 20.96 -8.62
N THR A 220 22.08 20.81 -9.86
CA THR A 220 20.78 21.31 -10.33
C THR A 220 19.74 20.21 -10.55
N ASN A 221 20.16 18.94 -10.40
CA ASN A 221 19.25 17.80 -10.43
C ASN A 221 19.72 16.75 -9.39
N PRO A 222 19.04 16.66 -8.23
CA PRO A 222 19.43 15.73 -7.16
C PRO A 222 19.27 14.25 -7.57
N GLY A 223 18.37 13.93 -8.49
CA GLY A 223 18.13 12.57 -8.99
C GLY A 223 19.11 12.10 -10.07
N LYS A 224 20.15 12.88 -10.39
CA LYS A 224 21.17 12.54 -11.40
C LYS A 224 22.61 12.69 -10.89
N VAL A 225 22.80 12.86 -9.58
CA VAL A 225 24.13 13.08 -9.00
C VAL A 225 24.94 11.79 -8.96
N VAL A 226 24.31 10.68 -8.57
CA VAL A 226 24.91 9.35 -8.43
C VAL A 226 23.93 8.28 -8.88
N ARG A 227 24.43 7.11 -9.31
CA ARG A 227 23.59 6.05 -9.92
C ARG A 227 22.50 5.49 -8.98
N TYR A 228 22.77 5.47 -7.68
CA TYR A 228 21.90 4.92 -6.65
C TYR A 228 20.94 5.96 -6.05
N VAL A 229 20.91 7.20 -6.57
CA VAL A 229 19.89 8.22 -6.22
C VAL A 229 19.20 8.62 -7.50
N ARG A 230 17.89 8.33 -7.61
CA ARG A 230 17.08 8.69 -8.79
C ARG A 230 15.77 9.30 -8.35
N HIS A 231 15.05 9.89 -9.31
CA HIS A 231 13.71 10.41 -9.04
C HIS A 231 12.73 9.30 -8.65
N CYS A 232 11.79 9.64 -7.76
CA CYS A 232 10.74 8.72 -7.36
C CYS A 232 9.75 8.48 -8.51
N GLU A 233 9.22 7.25 -8.62
CA GLU A 233 8.18 6.92 -9.59
C GLU A 233 6.80 7.47 -9.15
N ASP A 234 6.65 7.82 -7.87
CA ASP A 234 5.36 8.08 -7.23
C ASP A 234 5.20 9.51 -6.68
N PHE A 235 6.23 10.35 -6.77
CA PHE A 235 6.18 11.75 -6.35
C PHE A 235 7.06 12.65 -7.22
N ASP A 236 6.42 13.57 -7.94
CA ASP A 236 7.10 14.52 -8.84
C ASP A 236 8.09 15.40 -8.05
N GLY A 237 9.34 15.45 -8.51
CA GLY A 237 10.43 16.21 -7.87
C GLY A 237 11.14 15.50 -6.71
N GLY A 238 10.58 14.40 -6.20
CA GLY A 238 11.20 13.60 -5.15
C GLY A 238 12.40 12.79 -5.64
N VAL A 239 13.22 12.31 -4.70
CA VAL A 239 14.33 11.37 -4.96
C VAL A 239 14.35 10.24 -3.93
N LYS A 240 14.89 9.08 -4.31
CA LYS A 240 15.09 7.94 -3.41
C LYS A 240 16.25 7.05 -3.82
N LEU A 241 16.57 6.09 -2.97
CA LEU A 241 17.65 5.14 -3.18
C LEU A 241 17.22 3.96 -4.06
N PHE A 242 18.14 3.55 -4.91
CA PHE A 242 18.03 2.38 -5.76
C PHE A 242 19.32 1.58 -5.64
N ASP A 243 19.23 0.26 -5.70
CA ASP A 243 20.41 -0.58 -5.89
C ASP A 243 20.91 -0.56 -7.34
#